data_AF-A0A6J7A8Y4-F1
#
_entry.id   AF-A0A6J7A8Y4-F1
#
_cell.length_a   1.000
_cell.length_b   1.000
_cell.length_c   1.000
_cell.angle_alpha   90.00
_cell.angle_beta   90.00
_cell.angle_gamma   90.00
#
_symmetry.space_group_name_H-M   'P 1'
#
loop_
_entity.id
_entity.type
_entity.pdbx_description
1 polymer ?
#
loop_
_entity_poly.entity_id
_entity_poly.type
_entity_poly.pdbx_seq_one_letter_code
_entity_poly.pdbx_strand_id
1 'polypeptide(L)' 'MVATIDFDETIDAAVVAAVLRDNGLIDVEPYRKLGRNQLRVAMFPAIDPSDVAALTVCVDYVIEQLG' A
#
# COMPACT_ATOMS: atom_id res chain seq x y z
N MET A 1 -4.51 14.74 -0.84
CA MET A 1 -4.08 14.25 -2.17
C MET A 1 -4.00 12.74 -2.14
N VAL A 2 -3.82 12.05 -3.27
CA VAL A 2 -3.63 10.59 -3.32
C VAL A 2 -2.30 10.33 -4.03
N ALA A 3 -1.45 9.50 -3.42
CA ALA A 3 -0.24 8.99 -4.05
C ALA A 3 -0.42 7.54 -4.51
N THR A 4 0.39 7.14 -5.47
CA THR A 4 0.49 5.77 -5.95
C THR A 4 1.91 5.28 -5.78
N ILE A 5 2.06 4.06 -5.27
CA ILE A 5 3.34 3.37 -5.17
C ILE A 5 3.28 2.23 -6.18
N ASP A 6 4.06 2.33 -7.25
CA ASP A 6 4.16 1.27 -8.26
C ASP A 6 5.22 0.26 -7.82
N PHE A 7 4.90 -1.03 -7.94
CA PHE A 7 5.78 -2.14 -7.59
C PHE A 7 6.44 -2.73 -8.82
N ASP A 8 7.66 -3.23 -8.62
CA ASP A 8 8.35 -4.07 -9.59
C ASP A 8 7.54 -5.34 -9.91
N GLU A 9 7.77 -5.94 -11.07
CA GLU A 9 7.06 -7.16 -11.51
C GLU A 9 7.28 -8.35 -10.55
N THR A 10 8.36 -8.34 -9.76
CA THR A 10 8.67 -9.38 -8.77
C THR A 10 7.82 -9.31 -7.50
N ILE A 11 7.10 -8.20 -7.25
CA ILE A 11 6.28 -8.01 -6.04
C ILE A 11 4.81 -7.91 -6.44
N ASP A 12 3.97 -8.82 -5.94
CA ASP A 12 2.52 -8.74 -6.17
C ASP A 12 1.85 -7.77 -5.18
N ALA A 13 1.51 -6.57 -5.67
CA ALA A 13 0.84 -5.55 -4.84
C ALA A 13 -0.54 -5.99 -4.34
N ALA A 14 -1.22 -6.93 -5.00
CA ALA A 14 -2.50 -7.45 -4.52
C ALA A 14 -2.30 -8.35 -3.30
N VAL A 15 -1.22 -9.12 -3.25
CA VAL A 15 -0.84 -9.91 -2.07
C VAL A 15 -0.44 -8.99 -0.93
N VAL A 16 0.40 -7.98 -1.18
CA VAL A 16 0.78 -6.99 -0.16
C VAL A 16 -0.46 -6.30 0.41
N ALA A 17 -1.39 -5.84 -0.45
CA ALA A 17 -2.64 -5.22 -0.03
C ALA A 17 -3.51 -6.16 0.83
N ALA A 18 -3.57 -7.44 0.48
CA ALA A 18 -4.32 -8.43 1.25
C ALA A 18 -3.74 -8.61 2.66
N VAL A 19 -2.42 -8.75 2.78
CA VAL A 19 -1.75 -8.88 4.08
C VAL A 19 -1.94 -7.62 4.93
N LEU A 20 -1.80 -6.43 4.34
CA LEU A 20 -2.05 -5.16 5.04
C LEU A 20 -3.49 -5.08 5.56
N ARG A 21 -4.47 -5.48 4.73
CA ARG A 21 -5.89 -5.50 5.11
C ARG A 21 -6.16 -6.46 6.26
N ASP A 22 -5.57 -7.65 6.26
CA ASP A 22 -5.72 -8.62 7.35
C ASP A 22 -5.16 -8.09 8.68
N ASN A 23 -4.26 -7.10 8.62
CA ASN A 23 -3.72 -6.39 9.79
C ASN A 23 -4.43 -5.05 10.07
N GLY A 24 -5.55 -4.76 9.40
CA GLY A 24 -6.38 -3.57 9.63
C GLY A 24 -5.96 -2.32 8.83
N LEU A 25 -4.93 -2.41 7.98
CA LEU A 25 -4.53 -1.34 7.06
C LEU A 25 -5.33 -1.46 5.76
N ILE A 26 -6.45 -0.75 5.70
CA ILE A 26 -7.46 -0.85 4.63
C ILE A 26 -7.37 0.31 3.62
N ASP A 27 -8.09 0.20 2.50
CA ASP A 27 -8.22 1.21 1.44
C ASP A 27 -6.90 1.53 0.70
N VAL A 28 -5.94 0.60 0.72
CA VAL A 28 -4.65 0.72 0.01
C VAL A 28 -4.68 0.12 -1.41
N GLU A 29 -5.80 -0.45 -1.82
CA GLU A 29 -5.89 -1.24 -3.06
C GLU A 29 -5.73 -0.38 -4.33
N PRO A 30 -5.17 -0.96 -5.42
CA PRO A 30 -5.05 -0.29 -6.70
C PRO A 30 -6.41 0.13 -7.26
N TYR A 31 -6.40 1.16 -8.12
CA TYR A 31 -7.60 1.53 -8.86
C TYR A 31 -7.96 0.41 -9.84
N ARG A 32 -9.08 -0.29 -9.58
CA ARG A 32 -9.47 -1.54 -10.25
C ARG A 32 -9.48 -1.50 -11.78
N LYS A 33 -9.71 -0.33 -12.39
CA LYS A 33 -9.76 -0.17 -13.86
C LYS A 33 -8.41 0.11 -14.51
N LEU A 34 -7.36 0.37 -13.74
CA LEU A 34 -6.04 0.74 -14.27
C LEU A 34 -5.16 -0.49 -14.54
N GLY A 35 -5.42 -1.62 -13.88
CA GLY A 35 -4.67 -2.87 -14.07
C GLY A 35 -3.19 -2.77 -13.69
N ARG A 36 -2.81 -1.78 -12.87
CA ARG A 36 -1.42 -1.55 -12.46
C ARG A 36 -1.09 -2.26 -11.16
N ASN A 37 0.14 -2.75 -11.07
CA ASN A 37 0.74 -3.34 -9.89
C ASN A 37 1.14 -2.22 -8.91
N GLN A 38 0.17 -1.69 -8.17
CA GLN A 38 0.38 -0.50 -7.34
C GLN A 38 -0.46 -0.50 -6.07
N LEU A 39 -0.02 0.24 -5.06
CA LEU A 39 -0.85 0.65 -3.92
C LEU A 39 -1.27 2.11 -4.06
N ARG A 40 -2.35 2.48 -3.38
CA ARG A 40 -2.85 3.85 -3.31
C ARG A 40 -2.86 4.33 -1.86
N VAL A 41 -2.33 5.51 -1.62
CA VAL A 41 -2.26 6.08 -0.28
C VAL A 41 -2.95 7.44 -0.27
N ALA A 42 -3.99 7.54 0.56
CA ALA A 42 -4.71 8.79 0.78
C ALA A 42 -3.95 9.66 1.78
N MET A 43 -3.65 10.90 1.38
CA MET A 43 -2.94 11.90 2.17
C MET A 43 -3.76 13.19 2.19
N PHE A 44 -5.00 13.10 2.68
CA PHE A 44 -5.87 14.26 2.87
C PHE A 44 -5.47 15.03 4.13
N PRO A 45 -5.86 16.31 4.30
CA PRO A 45 -5.45 17.11 5.46
C PRO A 45 -5.79 16.53 6.84
N ALA A 46 -6.74 15.59 6.91
CA ALA A 46 -7.12 14.90 8.14
C ALA A 46 -6.22 13.69 8.50
N ILE A 47 -5.32 13.28 7.60
CA ILE A 47 -4.40 12.17 7.82
C ILE A 47 -3.11 12.72 8.42
N ASP A 48 -2.65 12.13 9.52
CA ASP A 48 -1.38 12.51 10.14
C ASP A 48 -0.21 12.03 9.25
N PRO A 49 0.79 12.87 8.93
CA PRO A 49 1.97 12.44 8.19
C PRO A 49 2.69 11.23 8.80
N SER A 50 2.63 11.06 10.13
CA SER A 50 3.22 9.91 10.82
C SER A 50 2.50 8.60 10.51
N ASP A 51 1.19 8.60 10.24
CA ASP A 51 0.44 7.41 9.80
C ASP A 51 0.89 6.97 8.40
N VAL A 52 1.19 7.93 7.51
CA VAL A 52 1.72 7.64 6.18
C VAL A 52 3.12 7.03 6.27
N ALA A 53 3.97 7.56 7.16
CA ALA A 53 5.30 7.00 7.41
C ALA A 53 5.24 5.60 8.06
N ALA A 54 4.29 5.36 8.96
CA ALA A 54 4.05 4.05 9.54
C ALA A 54 3.59 3.05 8.46
N LEU A 55 2.69 3.47 7.56
CA LEU A 55 2.24 2.64 6.45
C LEU A 55 3.42 2.23 5.55
N THR A 56 4.35 3.13 5.23
CA THR A 56 5.53 2.77 4.42
C THR A 56 6.40 1.72 5.11
N VAL A 57 6.60 1.83 6.43
CA VAL A 57 7.34 0.82 7.21
C VAL A 57 6.60 -0.53 7.23
N CYS A 58 5.28 -0.52 7.34
CA CYS A 58 4.48 -1.75 7.25
C CYS A 58 4.57 -2.39 5.87
N VAL A 59 4.54 -1.59 4.79
CA VAL A 59 4.70 -2.08 3.41
C VAL A 59 6.07 -2.72 3.23
N ASP A 60 7.15 -2.06 3.67
CA ASP A 60 8.51 -2.60 3.61
C ASP A 60 8.60 -3.93 4.36
N TYR A 61 8.09 -4.00 5.59
CA TYR A 61 8.08 -5.23 6.38
C TYR A 61 7.32 -6.37 5.68
N VAL A 62 6.13 -6.10 5.14
CA VAL A 62 5.34 -7.13 4.44
C VAL A 62 6.09 -7.64 3.22
N ILE A 63 6.73 -6.77 2.45
CA ILE A 63 7.53 -7.17 1.28
C ILE A 63 8.71 -8.04 1.70
N GLU A 64 9.42 -7.66 2.76
CA GLU A 64 10.53 -8.45 3.31
C GLU A 64 10.10 -9.84 3.79
N GLN A 65 8.88 -9.99 4.33
CA GLN A 65 8.36 -11.30 4.78
C GLN A 65 7.80 -12.16 3.64
N LEU A 66 7.42 -11.55 2.50
CA LEU A 66 6.97 -12.26 1.31
C LEU A 66 8.12 -12.70 0.38
N GLY A 67 9.34 -12.22 0.67
CA GLY A 67 10.59 -12.55 -0.04
C GLY A 67 11.26 -13.85 0.42
#